data_AF-A0A1J0TYJ4-F1
#
_entry.id   AF-A0A1J0TYJ4-F1
#
_cell.length_a   1.000
_cell.length_b   1.000
_cell.length_c   1.000
_cell.angle_alpha   90.00
_cell.angle_beta   90.00
_cell.angle_gamma   90.00
#
_symmetry.space_group_name_H-M   'P 1'
#
loop_
_entity.id
_entity.type
_entity.pdbx_description
1 polymer ?
#
loop_
_entity_poly.entity_id
_entity_poly.type
_entity_poly.pdbx_seq_one_letter_code
_entity_poly.pdbx_strand_id
1 'polypeptide(L)'
;MFVPDEHYLNVWTFPIAGPDAPHDAPANMVGACHAVGRDLQCRWHGPDTYVQNCLWTVSVLDSGHCHLLLAAGPRPRRKTVGTTTLKSLGFGGLHIEQSVQELTVFIAGEVQDQLAGGMPFVQWPINEQRLLMPTLRDGNPVWVARSADRVIADIGALCLR
;
A
#
# COMPACT_ATOMS: atom_id res chain seq x y z
N MET A 1 -15.09 -16.51 19.98
CA MET A 1 -13.62 -16.56 19.81
C MET A 1 -13.09 -15.28 20.45
N PHE A 2 -12.40 -15.39 21.58
CA PHE A 2 -11.74 -14.25 22.20
C PHE A 2 -10.57 -13.88 21.29
N VAL A 3 -10.61 -12.71 20.65
CA VAL A 3 -9.42 -12.13 20.04
C VAL A 3 -8.60 -11.64 21.22
N PRO A 4 -7.38 -12.15 21.47
CA PRO A 4 -6.56 -11.63 22.55
C PRO A 4 -6.35 -10.13 22.31
N ASP A 5 -6.33 -9.32 23.37
CA ASP A 5 -5.93 -7.93 23.28
C ASP A 5 -4.52 -7.90 22.68
N GLU A 6 -4.43 -7.59 21.39
CA GLU A 6 -3.16 -7.41 20.71
C GLU A 6 -2.49 -6.18 21.29
N HIS A 7 -1.52 -6.40 22.17
CA HIS A 7 -0.74 -5.32 22.75
C HIS A 7 0.28 -4.86 21.70
N TYR A 8 -0.06 -3.81 20.95
CA TYR A 8 0.89 -3.14 20.09
C TYR A 8 1.96 -2.47 20.94
N LEU A 9 3.22 -2.84 20.72
CA LEU A 9 4.36 -2.21 21.38
C LEU A 9 4.53 -0.77 20.91
N ASN A 10 4.44 -0.58 19.60
CA ASN A 10 4.63 0.71 18.96
C ASN A 10 3.69 0.86 17.77
N VAL A 11 3.22 2.09 17.55
CA VAL A 11 2.35 2.44 16.44
C VAL A 11 2.86 3.74 15.81
N TRP A 12 3.07 3.73 14.50
CA TRP A 12 3.49 4.90 13.73
C TRP A 12 2.50 5.19 12.62
N THR A 13 2.16 6.47 12.44
CA THR A 13 1.32 6.92 11.33
C THR A 13 2.08 7.94 10.48
N PHE A 14 2.06 7.76 9.17
CA PHE A 14 2.77 8.63 8.23
C PHE A 14 2.03 8.76 6.88
N PRO A 15 2.30 9.81 6.09
CA PRO A 15 1.65 10.03 4.80
C PRO A 15 1.83 8.88 3.81
N ILE A 16 0.86 8.70 2.91
CA ILE A 16 0.92 7.68 1.85
C ILE A 16 2.20 7.74 1.02
N ALA A 17 2.65 8.96 0.72
CA ALA A 17 3.93 9.24 0.08
C ALA A 17 4.54 10.45 0.76
N GLY A 18 5.76 10.31 1.28
CA GLY A 18 6.48 11.38 1.97
C GLY A 18 7.96 11.09 2.08
N PRO A 19 8.80 12.09 2.36
CA PRO A 19 10.24 11.92 2.38
C PRO A 19 10.75 11.19 3.63
N ASP A 20 10.04 11.25 4.75
CA ASP A 20 10.62 10.87 6.04
C ASP A 20 9.90 9.71 6.71
N ALA A 21 10.69 8.74 7.18
CA ALA A 21 10.24 7.77 8.16
C ALA A 21 10.01 8.48 9.50
N PRO A 22 8.90 8.21 10.20
CA PRO A 22 8.78 8.62 11.60
C PRO A 22 9.96 8.11 12.41
N HIS A 23 10.35 8.87 13.44
CA HIS A 23 11.40 8.44 14.36
C HIS A 23 11.07 7.04 14.94
N ASP A 24 12.08 6.18 14.98
CA ASP A 24 12.02 4.79 15.45
C ASP A 24 11.10 3.84 14.66
N ALA A 25 10.46 4.28 13.58
CA ALA A 25 9.68 3.39 12.72
C ALA A 25 10.60 2.41 11.96
N PRO A 26 10.18 1.14 11.75
CA PRO A 26 10.94 0.19 10.94
C PRO A 26 11.14 0.73 9.52
N ALA A 27 12.37 1.09 9.18
CA ALA A 27 12.70 1.77 7.92
C ALA A 27 12.33 0.93 6.68
N ASN A 28 12.40 -0.40 6.81
CA ASN A 28 11.99 -1.33 5.77
C ASN A 28 10.49 -1.25 5.46
N MET A 29 9.66 -1.20 6.51
CA MET A 29 8.22 -1.07 6.40
C MET A 29 7.84 0.28 5.79
N VAL A 30 8.43 1.37 6.28
CA VAL A 30 8.21 2.71 5.73
C VAL A 30 8.58 2.77 4.25
N GLY A 31 9.75 2.23 3.89
CA GLY A 31 10.22 2.18 2.51
C GLY A 31 9.24 1.46 1.57
N ALA A 32 8.73 0.30 2.01
CA ALA A 32 7.76 -0.48 1.26
C ALA A 32 6.40 0.23 1.14
N CYS A 33 5.88 0.78 2.23
CA CYS A 33 4.64 1.59 2.25
C CYS A 33 4.74 2.80 1.31
N HIS A 34 5.86 3.53 1.32
CA HIS A 34 6.06 4.67 0.42
C HIS A 34 6.17 4.25 -1.05
N ALA A 35 6.81 3.12 -1.36
CA ALA A 35 6.88 2.62 -2.74
C ALA A 35 5.46 2.32 -3.27
N VAL A 36 4.67 1.54 -2.54
CA VAL A 36 3.28 1.24 -2.91
C VAL A 36 2.42 2.51 -2.95
N GLY A 37 2.59 3.40 -1.97
CA GLY A 37 1.86 4.66 -1.86
C GLY A 37 2.11 5.63 -3.01
N ARG A 38 3.31 5.64 -3.59
CA ARG A 38 3.62 6.40 -4.81
C ARG A 38 2.84 5.87 -6.01
N ASP A 39 2.79 4.56 -6.18
CA ASP A 39 2.11 3.93 -7.32
C ASP A 39 0.58 3.98 -7.22
N LEU A 40 0.06 4.04 -5.99
CA LEU A 40 -1.36 4.27 -5.72
C LEU A 40 -1.89 5.60 -6.27
N GLN A 41 -1.01 6.54 -6.63
CA GLN A 41 -1.39 7.85 -7.16
C GLN A 41 -1.76 7.82 -8.65
N CYS A 42 -1.60 6.70 -9.35
CA CYS A 42 -1.89 6.59 -10.78
C CYS A 42 -2.41 5.21 -11.16
N ARG A 43 -2.74 5.02 -12.46
CA ARG A 43 -3.18 3.73 -13.02
C ARG A 43 -4.37 3.13 -12.25
N TRP A 44 -5.25 4.01 -11.77
CA TRP A 44 -6.44 3.71 -10.99
C TRP A 44 -7.64 3.61 -11.91
N HIS A 45 -8.36 2.49 -11.86
CA HIS A 45 -9.65 2.35 -12.52
C HIS A 45 -10.73 2.04 -11.49
N GLY A 46 -11.52 3.06 -11.18
CA GLY A 46 -12.52 3.06 -10.11
C GLY A 46 -13.07 4.47 -9.93
N PRO A 47 -13.89 4.73 -8.90
CA PRO A 47 -14.38 6.08 -8.65
C PRO A 47 -13.25 7.01 -8.23
N ASP A 48 -13.44 8.30 -8.51
CA ASP A 48 -12.56 9.36 -8.05
C ASP A 48 -12.44 9.29 -6.52
N THR A 49 -11.21 9.08 -6.04
CA THR A 49 -10.92 8.87 -4.62
C THR A 49 -9.76 9.76 -4.20
N TYR A 50 -9.87 10.39 -3.03
CA TYR A 50 -8.74 11.10 -2.42
C TYR A 50 -7.72 10.09 -1.88
N VAL A 51 -6.82 9.62 -2.75
CA VAL A 51 -5.76 8.67 -2.38
C VAL A 51 -4.56 9.42 -1.81
N GLN A 52 -4.27 10.62 -2.30
CA GLN A 52 -3.13 11.45 -1.94
C GLN A 52 -3.09 11.91 -0.47
N ASN A 53 -4.23 11.89 0.23
CA ASN A 53 -4.31 12.27 1.63
C ASN A 53 -4.37 11.06 2.56
N CYS A 54 -4.23 9.84 2.04
CA CYS A 54 -4.23 8.65 2.86
C CYS A 54 -2.97 8.59 3.74
N LEU A 55 -3.11 7.87 4.85
CA LEU A 55 -2.07 7.65 5.83
C LEU A 55 -1.85 6.15 5.99
N TRP A 56 -0.58 5.75 6.05
CA TRP A 56 -0.18 4.44 6.54
C TRP A 56 -0.12 4.48 8.07
N THR A 57 -0.57 3.40 8.69
CA THR A 57 -0.30 3.11 10.10
C THR A 57 0.37 1.74 10.18
N VAL A 58 1.52 1.68 10.84
CA VAL A 58 2.26 0.46 11.17
C VAL A 58 2.10 0.22 12.67
N SER A 59 1.54 -0.94 13.03
CA SER A 59 1.46 -1.40 14.42
C SER A 59 2.33 -2.64 14.60
N VAL A 60 3.31 -2.59 15.51
CA VAL A 60 4.23 -3.71 15.78
C VAL A 60 3.81 -4.43 17.05
N LEU A 61 3.72 -5.76 16.97
CA LEU A 61 3.51 -6.66 18.10
C LEU A 61 4.84 -7.02 18.75
N ASP A 62 4.78 -7.56 19.96
CA ASP A 62 5.94 -8.07 20.72
C ASP A 62 6.75 -9.13 19.97
N SER A 63 6.08 -9.95 19.18
CA SER A 63 6.69 -10.97 18.33
C SER A 63 7.45 -10.43 17.13
N GLY A 64 7.41 -9.11 16.85
CA GLY A 64 7.96 -8.52 15.63
C GLY A 64 7.03 -8.57 14.42
N HIS A 65 5.86 -9.22 14.53
CA HIS A 65 4.82 -9.13 13.52
C HIS A 65 4.23 -7.73 13.45
N CYS A 66 3.79 -7.33 12.26
CA CYS A 66 3.23 -6.02 12.00
C CYS A 66 1.82 -6.12 11.41
N HIS A 67 0.95 -5.22 11.84
CA HIS A 67 -0.31 -4.90 11.18
C HIS A 67 -0.17 -3.57 10.45
N LEU A 68 -0.62 -3.54 9.20
CA LEU A 68 -0.71 -2.34 8.39
C LEU A 68 -2.15 -1.91 8.21
N LEU A 69 -2.35 -0.60 8.25
CA LEU A 69 -3.59 0.06 7.89
C LEU A 69 -3.29 1.20 6.91
N LEU A 70 -3.98 1.23 5.77
CA LEU A 70 -4.09 2.39 4.91
C LEU A 70 -5.46 3.01 5.12
N ALA A 71 -5.53 4.25 5.58
CA ALA A 71 -6.79 4.92 5.85
C ALA A 71 -6.80 6.34 5.29
N ALA A 72 -8.00 6.88 5.04
CA ALA A 72 -8.15 8.27 4.67
C ALA A 72 -7.64 9.19 5.79
N GLY A 73 -6.71 10.08 5.47
CA GLY A 73 -6.25 11.12 6.38
C GLY A 73 -7.22 12.31 6.44
N PRO A 74 -6.78 13.44 7.04
CA PRO A 74 -7.59 14.64 7.15
C PRO A 74 -8.21 15.04 5.80
N ARG A 75 -9.51 15.33 5.83
CA ARG A 75 -10.26 15.63 4.62
C ARG A 75 -9.73 16.94 3.99
N PRO A 76 -9.53 17.00 2.66
CA PRO A 76 -9.09 18.23 2.02
C PRO A 76 -10.07 19.39 2.29
N ARG A 77 -9.52 20.60 2.50
CA ARG A 77 -10.32 21.81 2.77
C ARG A 77 -11.28 22.16 1.63
N ARG A 78 -10.91 21.88 0.39
CA ARG A 78 -11.77 22.03 -0.79
C ARG A 78 -12.20 20.65 -1.26
N LYS A 79 -13.51 20.41 -1.27
CA LYS A 79 -14.10 19.18 -1.78
C LYS A 79 -14.37 19.35 -3.28
N THR A 80 -13.82 18.45 -4.07
CA THR A 80 -14.30 18.14 -5.41
C THR A 80 -15.57 17.31 -5.30
N VAL A 81 -16.62 17.74 -5.99
CA VAL A 81 -17.90 17.01 -6.09
C VAL A 81 -17.64 15.67 -6.79
N GLY A 82 -18.23 14.59 -6.28
CA GLY A 82 -18.09 13.25 -6.87
C GLY A 82 -16.87 12.45 -6.37
N THR A 83 -15.94 13.06 -5.64
CA THR A 83 -14.75 12.36 -5.11
C THR A 83 -15.01 11.80 -3.70
N THR A 84 -14.72 10.51 -3.51
CA THR A 84 -14.90 9.79 -2.24
C THR A 84 -13.60 9.69 -1.43
N THR A 85 -13.72 9.38 -0.13
CA THR A 85 -12.57 8.99 0.70
C THR A 85 -12.29 7.51 0.50
N LEU A 86 -11.01 7.12 0.57
CA LEU A 86 -10.63 5.71 0.54
C LEU A 86 -11.29 4.97 1.72
N LYS A 87 -11.88 3.81 1.45
CA LYS A 87 -12.26 2.86 2.50
C LYS A 87 -10.99 2.24 3.06
N SER A 88 -10.83 2.26 4.39
CA SER A 88 -9.60 1.77 5.01
C SER A 88 -9.30 0.32 4.63
N LEU A 89 -8.03 0.04 4.36
CA LEU A 89 -7.50 -1.27 4.01
C LEU A 89 -6.58 -1.73 5.14
N GLY A 90 -6.79 -2.92 5.69
CA GLY A 90 -6.04 -3.41 6.85
C GLY A 90 -5.62 -4.85 6.66
N PHE A 91 -4.36 -5.18 6.95
CA PHE A 91 -3.80 -6.53 6.77
C PHE A 91 -2.59 -6.77 7.68
N GLY A 92 -2.31 -8.04 7.95
CA GLY A 92 -1.17 -8.52 8.72
C GLY A 92 -0.27 -9.43 7.88
N GLY A 93 0.48 -10.32 8.55
CA GLY A 93 1.40 -11.27 7.89
C GLY A 93 2.77 -10.70 7.56
N LEU A 94 3.05 -9.48 8.03
CA LEU A 94 4.32 -8.78 7.86
C LEU A 94 5.17 -8.96 9.11
N HIS A 95 6.49 -8.92 8.95
CA HIS A 95 7.45 -9.04 10.05
C HIS A 95 8.60 -8.04 9.89
N ILE A 96 9.09 -7.48 10.98
CA ILE A 96 10.16 -6.45 10.97
C ILE A 96 11.49 -6.94 10.37
N GLU A 97 11.72 -8.26 10.32
CA GLU A 97 12.93 -8.85 9.75
C GLU A 97 12.86 -9.07 8.22
N GLN A 98 11.69 -8.92 7.60
CA GLN A 98 11.56 -9.05 6.16
C GLN A 98 12.29 -7.91 5.44
N SER A 99 12.82 -8.22 4.26
CA SER A 99 13.45 -7.21 3.43
C SER A 99 12.43 -6.18 2.91
N VAL A 100 12.90 -4.97 2.59
CA VAL A 100 12.07 -3.94 1.94
C VAL A 100 11.38 -4.52 0.69
N GLN A 101 12.09 -5.34 -0.07
CA GLN A 101 11.64 -5.85 -1.35
C GLN A 101 10.52 -6.89 -1.19
N GLU A 102 10.65 -7.81 -0.23
CA GLU A 102 9.57 -8.75 0.11
C GLU A 102 8.33 -8.04 0.64
N LEU A 103 8.53 -7.09 1.57
CA LEU A 103 7.43 -6.27 2.10
C LEU A 103 6.73 -5.49 0.99
N THR A 104 7.48 -4.91 0.04
CA THR A 104 6.90 -4.11 -1.05
C THR A 104 5.98 -4.95 -1.93
N VAL A 105 6.39 -6.16 -2.32
CA VAL A 105 5.56 -7.06 -3.14
C VAL A 105 4.34 -7.53 -2.37
N PHE A 106 4.49 -7.89 -1.09
CA PHE A 106 3.40 -8.33 -0.25
C PHE A 106 2.34 -7.23 -0.05
N ILE A 107 2.78 -6.04 0.38
CA ILE A 107 1.89 -4.87 0.59
C ILE A 107 1.17 -4.51 -0.71
N ALA A 108 1.87 -4.51 -1.85
CA ALA A 108 1.26 -4.25 -3.14
C ALA A 108 0.16 -5.26 -3.50
N GLY A 109 0.38 -6.55 -3.21
CA GLY A 109 -0.60 -7.61 -3.41
C GLY A 109 -1.84 -7.45 -2.53
N GLU A 110 -1.65 -7.27 -1.22
CA GLU A 110 -2.76 -7.07 -0.27
C GLU A 110 -3.60 -5.84 -0.61
N VAL A 111 -2.96 -4.73 -0.95
CA VAL A 111 -3.66 -3.51 -1.38
C VAL A 111 -4.47 -3.78 -2.65
N GLN A 112 -3.90 -4.46 -3.64
CA GLN A 112 -4.61 -4.83 -4.87
C GLN A 112 -5.82 -5.71 -4.58
N ASP A 113 -5.66 -6.76 -3.76
CA ASP A 113 -6.73 -7.70 -3.43
C ASP A 113 -7.87 -7.02 -2.67
N GLN A 114 -7.57 -6.15 -1.71
CA GLN A 114 -8.60 -5.44 -0.95
C GLN A 114 -9.32 -4.38 -1.79
N LEU A 115 -8.61 -3.68 -2.68
CA LEU A 115 -9.21 -2.75 -3.63
C LEU A 115 -10.13 -3.46 -4.64
N ALA A 116 -9.71 -4.62 -5.14
CA ALA A 116 -10.48 -5.42 -6.08
C ALA A 116 -11.63 -6.18 -5.43
N GLY A 117 -11.54 -6.53 -4.15
CA GLY A 117 -12.57 -7.26 -3.40
C GLY A 117 -13.59 -6.36 -2.68
N GLY A 118 -13.26 -5.10 -2.42
CA GLY A 118 -14.09 -4.15 -1.68
C GLY A 118 -14.91 -3.21 -2.57
N MET A 119 -16.14 -2.90 -2.16
CA MET A 119 -16.88 -1.77 -2.74
C MET A 119 -16.17 -0.43 -2.40
N PRO A 120 -15.95 0.48 -3.37
CA PRO A 120 -16.38 0.42 -4.77
C PRO A 120 -15.29 -0.19 -5.68
N PHE A 121 -15.45 -1.46 -6.08
CA PHE A 121 -14.47 -2.28 -6.82
C PHE A 121 -13.44 -1.48 -7.64
N VAL A 122 -12.20 -1.45 -7.17
CA VAL A 122 -11.12 -0.71 -7.81
C VAL A 122 -10.14 -1.68 -8.45
N GLN A 123 -9.86 -1.47 -9.73
CA GLN A 123 -8.80 -2.17 -10.44
C GLN A 123 -7.52 -1.32 -10.37
N TRP A 124 -6.54 -1.78 -9.61
CA TRP A 124 -5.25 -1.10 -9.47
C TRP A 124 -4.09 -2.09 -9.22
N PRO A 125 -2.89 -1.81 -9.76
CA PRO A 125 -2.66 -0.90 -10.88
C PRO A 125 -3.06 -1.57 -12.20
N ILE A 126 -3.65 -0.80 -13.10
CA ILE A 126 -4.03 -1.28 -14.43
C ILE A 126 -3.05 -0.79 -15.52
N ASN A 127 -2.70 -1.68 -16.44
CA ASN A 127 -2.08 -1.31 -17.71
C ASN A 127 -3.03 -1.69 -18.85
N GLU A 128 -3.49 -0.68 -19.58
CA GLU A 128 -4.56 -0.80 -20.56
C GLU A 128 -5.84 -1.40 -19.93
N GLN A 129 -6.07 -2.69 -20.12
CA GLN A 129 -7.25 -3.42 -19.63
C GLN A 129 -6.89 -4.55 -18.66
N ARG A 130 -5.65 -4.64 -18.18
CA ARG A 130 -5.17 -5.76 -17.35
C ARG A 130 -4.50 -5.27 -16.07
N LEU A 131 -4.80 -5.95 -14.97
CA LEU A 131 -4.09 -5.76 -13.70
C LEU A 131 -2.64 -6.16 -13.84
N LEU A 132 -1.76 -5.33 -13.28
CA LEU A 132 -0.37 -5.65 -13.10
C LEU A 132 -0.19 -6.51 -11.86
N MET A 133 0.66 -7.53 -11.95
CA MET A 133 0.99 -8.40 -10.83
C MET A 133 2.23 -7.85 -10.12
N PRO A 134 2.19 -7.65 -8.79
CA PRO A 134 3.40 -7.37 -8.03
C PRO A 134 4.26 -8.64 -7.97
N THR A 135 5.55 -8.53 -8.21
CA THR A 135 6.45 -9.70 -8.28
C THR A 135 7.84 -9.32 -7.83
N LEU A 136 8.52 -10.24 -7.15
CA LEU A 136 9.94 -10.14 -6.87
C LEU A 136 10.73 -10.78 -8.02
N ARG A 137 11.47 -9.99 -8.81
CA ARG A 137 12.33 -10.48 -9.90
C ARG A 137 13.77 -10.10 -9.66
N ASP A 138 14.64 -11.10 -9.58
CA ASP A 138 16.07 -10.90 -9.33
C ASP A 138 16.33 -10.00 -8.10
N GLY A 139 15.50 -10.16 -7.07
CA GLY A 139 15.55 -9.37 -5.84
C GLY A 139 14.91 -7.98 -5.93
N ASN A 140 14.32 -7.58 -7.06
CA ASN A 140 13.70 -6.27 -7.25
C ASN A 140 12.16 -6.38 -7.25
N PRO A 141 11.46 -5.51 -6.49
CA PRO A 141 10.01 -5.45 -6.50
C PRO A 141 9.53 -4.75 -7.78
N VAL A 142 8.80 -5.47 -8.63
CA VAL A 142 8.36 -4.98 -9.95
C VAL A 142 6.87 -5.24 -10.21
N TRP A 143 6.28 -4.40 -11.06
CA TRP A 143 4.98 -4.64 -11.67
C TRP A 143 5.13 -5.39 -13.00
N VAL A 144 4.47 -6.53 -13.13
CA VAL A 144 4.54 -7.39 -14.32
C VAL A 144 3.18 -7.44 -15.02
N ALA A 145 3.18 -7.22 -16.33
CA ALA A 145 2.04 -7.52 -17.18
C ALA A 145 2.00 -9.03 -17.47
N ARG A 146 1.15 -9.77 -16.74
CA ARG A 146 1.04 -11.25 -16.82
C ARG A 146 0.90 -11.80 -18.24
N SER A 147 0.18 -11.09 -19.11
CA SER A 147 -0.11 -11.58 -20.47
C SER A 147 1.11 -11.70 -21.38
N ALA A 148 2.17 -10.96 -21.08
CA ALA A 148 3.39 -10.91 -21.88
C ALA A 148 4.65 -11.20 -21.04
N ASP A 149 4.47 -11.59 -19.78
CA ASP A 149 5.52 -11.75 -18.77
C ASP A 149 6.52 -10.58 -18.73
N ARG A 150 6.01 -9.36 -18.97
CA ARG A 150 6.81 -8.17 -19.20
C ARG A 150 6.83 -7.29 -17.97
N VAL A 151 8.02 -6.93 -17.50
CA VAL A 151 8.20 -5.90 -16.48
C VAL A 151 7.77 -4.55 -17.03
N ILE A 152 6.85 -3.89 -16.34
CA ILE A 152 6.31 -2.57 -16.72
C ILE A 152 7.07 -1.46 -16.00
N ALA A 153 7.34 -1.62 -14.71
CA ALA A 153 8.10 -0.68 -13.89
C ALA A 153 8.50 -1.36 -12.57
N ASP A 154 9.48 -0.77 -11.87
CA ASP A 154 9.71 -1.06 -10.46
C ASP A 154 8.54 -0.52 -9.62
N ILE A 155 8.24 -1.18 -8.51
CA ILE A 155 7.23 -0.70 -7.56
C ILE A 155 7.77 0.58 -6.90
N GLY A 156 6.99 1.66 -6.97
CA GLY A 156 7.33 3.02 -6.56
C GLY A 156 7.73 3.96 -7.69
N ALA A 157 7.85 3.44 -8.92
CA ALA A 157 8.20 4.20 -10.12
C ALA A 157 7.12 4.15 -11.21
N LEU A 158 5.95 3.57 -10.93
CA LEU A 158 4.89 3.36 -11.92
C LEU A 158 4.29 4.68 -12.43
N CYS A 159 4.22 5.69 -11.57
CA CYS A 159 3.66 7.00 -11.92
C CYS A 159 4.66 7.98 -12.55
N LEU A 160 5.94 7.60 -12.63
CA LEU A 160 6.99 8.40 -13.28
C LEU A 160 7.04 8.18 -14.81
N ARG A 161 6.17 7.31 -15.35
CA ARG A 161 6.15 6.88 -16.75
C ARG A 161 4.82 7.15 -17.45
#